data_AF-A0A9E5DPL2-F1
#
_entry.id   AF-A0A9E5DPL2-F1
#
_cell.length_a   1.000
_cell.length_b   1.000
_cell.length_c   1.000
_cell.angle_alpha   90.00
_cell.angle_beta   90.00
_cell.angle_gamma   90.00
#
_symmetry.space_group_name_H-M   'P 1'
#
loop_
_entity.id
_entity.type
_entity.pdbx_description
1 polymer ?
#
loop_
_entity_poly.entity_id
_entity_poly.type
_entity_poly.pdbx_seq_one_letter_code
_entity_poly.pdbx_strand_id
1 'polypeptide(L)'
;MKRTSILASVSSAIFAIAAVTAGVSAANASITLPKGALLPCSVGGGAYCIESVSITPSGAKAIALSWVATGSAGAAAGNTNNVAAGKEFPGRWTADVAFANENYDGFYIEAQAANEFVPWIMLDAKPTYSPGNKVSLAALSTSTTTPVNLNSDAAISVKLRISDFKVGVTYGIATEATVDVQAGLFEITGYPVKVPQAKSTKDCTGTAGVSSALVTQFQSILVPSNDPLGFSFEGGSGKVYVGSNGLCKLSTPVWNSTTKSLSYKASAPRLAPDGKTVNTGFYYATISAADALALWGLTKVEDAVSALVVSVRTTEGGSTAATKAVAVKNGRIIIQVFGFEFPDPMLDISLNPSFDVMASSKSADSNMSATGTVRTTASPKPKATPKPTTISCLKANVLKKVTGVKPTCPAGYKKK
;
A
#
# COMPACT_ATOMS: atom_id res chain seq x y z
N MET A 1 -41.76 12.02 13.82
CA MET A 1 -40.31 11.87 14.07
C MET A 1 -39.71 11.05 12.94
N LYS A 2 -39.12 11.73 11.94
CA LYS A 2 -38.49 11.07 10.78
C LYS A 2 -37.09 10.63 11.20
N ARG A 3 -36.83 9.32 11.20
CA ARG A 3 -35.47 8.76 11.34
C ARG A 3 -34.70 9.12 10.07
N THR A 4 -33.80 10.09 10.17
CA THR A 4 -32.82 10.41 9.14
C THR A 4 -31.79 9.29 9.11
N SER A 5 -31.88 8.44 8.09
CA SER A 5 -30.88 7.44 7.73
C SER A 5 -29.60 8.14 7.27
N ILE A 6 -28.57 8.13 8.11
CA ILE A 6 -27.18 8.52 7.78
C ILE A 6 -26.57 7.38 6.97
N LEU A 7 -26.89 7.32 5.67
CA LEU A 7 -26.29 6.39 4.70
C LEU A 7 -26.23 7.10 3.34
N ALA A 8 -25.37 8.13 3.22
CA ALA A 8 -24.89 8.66 1.93
C ALA A 8 -23.91 9.82 2.18
N SER A 9 -22.68 9.54 2.60
CA SER A 9 -21.59 10.50 2.44
C SER A 9 -20.24 9.80 2.52
N VAL A 10 -19.45 9.97 1.45
CA VAL A 10 -18.06 9.51 1.32
C VAL A 10 -17.97 8.00 1.15
N SER A 11 -16.97 7.54 0.40
CA SER A 11 -16.36 6.21 0.47
C SER A 11 -15.92 5.86 1.89
N SER A 12 -16.87 5.83 2.84
CA SER A 12 -16.74 5.17 4.12
C SER A 12 -16.86 3.69 3.80
N ALA A 13 -15.78 3.12 3.26
CA ALA A 13 -15.57 1.69 3.41
C ALA A 13 -15.70 1.45 4.92
N ILE A 14 -16.79 0.79 5.31
CA ILE A 14 -16.93 0.31 6.68
C ILE A 14 -15.77 -0.67 6.84
N PHE A 15 -14.66 -0.19 7.39
CA PHE A 15 -13.63 -1.04 7.98
C PHE A 15 -14.34 -1.78 9.09
N ALA A 16 -14.82 -2.99 8.79
CA ALA A 16 -15.37 -3.87 9.80
C ALA A 16 -14.19 -4.29 10.68
N ILE A 17 -13.97 -3.56 11.77
CA ILE A 17 -13.10 -3.99 12.85
C ILE A 17 -13.78 -5.22 13.44
N ALA A 18 -13.24 -6.40 13.15
CA ALA A 18 -13.72 -7.63 13.75
C ALA A 18 -13.44 -7.55 15.26
N ALA A 19 -14.47 -7.30 16.05
CA ALA A 19 -14.37 -7.30 17.50
C ALA A 19 -13.97 -8.71 17.98
N VAL A 20 -12.75 -8.87 18.48
CA VAL A 20 -12.37 -10.05 19.25
C VAL A 20 -13.05 -9.92 20.60
N THR A 21 -14.15 -10.64 20.82
CA THR A 21 -14.84 -10.70 22.11
C THR A 21 -14.03 -11.56 23.08
N ALA A 22 -13.03 -10.97 23.71
CA ALA A 22 -12.45 -11.47 24.95
C ALA A 22 -12.63 -10.37 26.00
N GLY A 23 -13.39 -10.68 27.06
CA GLY A 23 -13.70 -9.73 28.13
C GLY A 23 -12.43 -9.19 28.78
N VAL A 24 -12.13 -7.91 28.52
CA VAL A 24 -11.11 -7.15 29.23
C VAL A 24 -11.77 -5.89 29.77
N SER A 25 -11.64 -5.69 31.08
CA SER A 25 -12.15 -4.52 31.79
C SER A 25 -11.48 -3.26 31.26
N ALA A 26 -12.29 -2.26 30.89
CA ALA A 26 -11.81 -0.95 30.51
C ALA A 26 -11.24 -0.22 31.73
N ALA A 27 -9.92 -0.08 31.81
CA ALA A 27 -9.26 0.85 32.73
C ALA A 27 -7.99 1.42 32.09
N ASN A 28 -7.94 2.76 32.05
CA ASN A 28 -6.90 3.67 31.55
C ASN A 28 -7.02 4.06 30.07
N ALA A 29 -7.35 5.34 29.83
CA ALA A 29 -7.36 5.94 28.49
C ALA A 29 -5.97 5.82 27.87
N SER A 30 -5.80 4.96 26.85
CA SER A 30 -4.46 4.64 26.37
C SER A 30 -3.94 5.61 25.29
N ILE A 31 -4.81 6.33 24.59
CA ILE A 31 -4.52 7.45 23.66
C ILE A 31 -5.78 8.32 23.55
N THR A 32 -5.64 9.66 23.53
CA THR A 32 -6.77 10.57 23.22
C THR A 32 -6.47 11.37 21.96
N LEU A 33 -7.15 11.05 20.86
CA LEU A 33 -7.05 11.81 19.61
C LEU A 33 -7.88 13.10 19.66
N PRO A 34 -7.50 14.15 18.92
CA PRO A 34 -8.35 15.33 18.73
C PRO A 34 -9.72 14.96 18.17
N LYS A 35 -10.75 15.73 18.55
CA LYS A 35 -12.07 15.62 17.92
C LYS A 35 -12.02 16.26 16.54
N GLY A 36 -12.42 15.49 15.52
CA GLY A 36 -12.43 15.94 14.12
C GLY A 36 -11.09 15.73 13.41
N ALA A 37 -10.98 16.32 12.22
CA ALA A 37 -9.78 16.20 11.40
C ALA A 37 -8.60 17.01 11.97
N LEU A 38 -7.42 16.41 11.92
CA LEU A 38 -6.15 17.05 12.23
C LEU A 38 -5.96 18.24 11.29
N LEU A 39 -5.63 19.38 11.87
CA LEU A 39 -5.29 20.58 11.10
C LEU A 39 -3.83 20.52 10.64
N PRO A 40 -3.46 21.28 9.59
CA PRO A 40 -2.06 21.58 9.33
C PRO A 40 -1.40 22.24 10.55
N CYS A 41 -0.16 21.85 10.84
CA CYS A 41 0.59 22.46 11.95
C CYS A 41 0.77 23.98 11.76
N SER A 42 0.82 24.45 10.51
CA SER A 42 0.95 25.87 10.15
C SER A 42 -0.28 26.74 10.46
N VAL A 43 -1.45 26.14 10.72
CA VAL A 43 -2.71 26.87 10.98
C VAL A 43 -3.32 26.54 12.34
N GLY A 44 -2.47 26.22 13.32
CA GLY A 44 -2.89 25.95 14.70
C GLY A 44 -3.08 24.46 15.02
N GLY A 45 -2.52 23.56 14.19
CA GLY A 45 -2.37 22.16 14.57
C GLY A 45 -1.51 22.00 15.82
N GLY A 46 -2.04 21.28 16.82
CA GLY A 46 -1.39 21.08 18.12
C GLY A 46 -0.40 19.91 18.12
N ALA A 47 -0.42 19.11 19.19
CA ALA A 47 0.44 17.93 19.33
C ALA A 47 0.14 16.84 18.26
N TYR A 48 -1.08 16.87 17.72
CA TYR A 48 -1.52 16.08 16.58
C TYR A 48 -1.87 17.02 15.42
N CYS A 49 -1.09 16.96 14.34
CA CYS A 49 -1.29 17.82 13.18
C CYS A 49 -0.59 17.27 11.93
N ILE A 50 -0.99 17.77 10.76
CA ILE A 50 -0.32 17.45 9.49
C ILE A 50 0.87 18.41 9.33
N GLU A 51 2.07 17.86 9.41
CA GLU A 51 3.33 18.61 9.36
C GLU A 51 3.64 19.08 7.95
N SER A 52 3.55 18.17 6.99
CA SER A 52 3.88 18.46 5.60
C SER A 52 3.23 17.45 4.66
N VAL A 53 2.96 17.91 3.44
CA VAL A 53 2.53 17.06 2.32
C VAL A 53 3.42 17.35 1.12
N SER A 54 3.79 16.32 0.38
CA SER A 54 4.53 16.48 -0.88
C SER A 54 4.08 15.48 -1.93
N ILE A 55 4.34 15.83 -3.19
CA ILE A 55 4.22 14.90 -4.32
C ILE A 55 5.58 14.68 -4.95
N THR A 56 5.84 13.46 -5.42
CA THR A 56 7.04 13.15 -6.20
C THR A 56 6.60 12.54 -7.52
N PRO A 57 6.53 13.33 -8.60
CA PRO A 57 6.28 12.79 -9.94
C PRO A 57 7.39 11.81 -10.35
N SER A 58 7.04 10.81 -11.15
CA SER A 58 8.02 9.84 -11.67
C SER A 58 9.22 10.53 -12.34
N GLY A 59 10.43 10.18 -11.89
CA GLY A 59 11.67 10.75 -12.41
C GLY A 59 11.97 12.19 -12.02
N ALA A 60 11.13 12.82 -11.19
CA ALA A 60 11.29 14.19 -10.73
C ALA A 60 11.66 14.28 -9.23
N LYS A 61 12.03 15.49 -8.78
CA LYS A 61 12.22 15.78 -7.36
C LYS A 61 10.87 15.94 -6.67
N ALA A 62 10.84 15.68 -5.36
CA ALA A 62 9.68 15.97 -4.52
C ALA A 62 9.34 17.47 -4.55
N ILE A 63 8.05 17.76 -4.70
CA ILE A 63 7.46 19.10 -4.66
C ILE A 63 6.73 19.22 -3.33
N ALA A 64 7.21 20.10 -2.46
CA ALA A 64 6.55 20.41 -1.20
C ALA A 64 5.26 21.20 -1.46
N LEU A 65 4.16 20.76 -0.85
CA LEU A 65 2.88 21.46 -0.91
C LEU A 65 2.73 22.42 0.28
N SER A 66 2.03 23.51 0.05
CA SER A 66 1.65 24.48 1.08
C SER A 66 0.15 24.43 1.33
N TRP A 67 -0.25 24.64 2.58
CA TRP A 67 -1.66 24.74 2.92
C TRP A 67 -2.23 26.11 2.50
N VAL A 68 -3.40 26.09 1.85
CA VAL A 68 -4.22 27.27 1.55
C VAL A 68 -5.65 27.04 2.01
N ALA A 69 -6.27 28.08 2.60
CA ALA A 69 -7.63 28.00 3.14
C ALA A 69 -8.72 28.27 2.08
N THR A 70 -8.36 28.87 0.94
CA THR A 70 -9.33 29.29 -0.10
C THR A 70 -8.96 28.73 -1.48
N GLY A 71 -9.95 28.63 -2.35
CA GLY A 71 -9.78 28.20 -3.74
C GLY A 71 -8.92 29.14 -4.58
N SER A 72 -8.98 30.45 -4.27
CA SER A 72 -8.37 31.52 -5.07
C SER A 72 -6.86 31.61 -4.94
N ALA A 73 -6.26 30.88 -3.99
CA ALA A 73 -4.83 30.80 -3.79
C ALA A 73 -4.29 29.42 -4.21
N GLY A 74 -3.06 29.39 -4.74
CA GLY A 74 -2.38 28.17 -5.16
C GLY A 74 -2.67 27.75 -6.59
N ALA A 75 -2.38 26.49 -6.92
CA ALA A 75 -2.55 26.00 -8.28
C ALA A 75 -4.03 25.85 -8.67
N ALA A 76 -4.23 25.87 -10.00
CA ALA A 76 -5.45 25.43 -10.66
C ALA A 76 -5.27 24.04 -11.25
N ALA A 77 -6.36 23.32 -11.45
CA ALA A 77 -6.36 22.03 -12.13
C ALA A 77 -5.97 22.23 -13.59
N GLY A 78 -5.07 21.39 -14.09
CA GLY A 78 -4.63 21.40 -15.49
C GLY A 78 -5.73 21.10 -16.50
N ASN A 79 -6.73 20.33 -16.06
CA ASN A 79 -7.84 19.88 -16.89
C ASN A 79 -9.13 19.82 -16.08
N THR A 80 -10.21 20.45 -16.54
CA THR A 80 -11.51 20.43 -15.84
C THR A 80 -12.54 19.51 -16.49
N ASN A 81 -12.13 18.69 -17.46
CA ASN A 81 -13.02 17.76 -18.14
C ASN A 81 -13.55 16.69 -17.19
N ASN A 82 -14.87 16.54 -17.14
CA ASN A 82 -15.60 15.58 -16.28
C ASN A 82 -15.38 15.78 -14.77
N VAL A 83 -15.01 16.98 -14.34
CA VAL A 83 -14.83 17.35 -12.93
C VAL A 83 -16.02 18.20 -12.47
N ALA A 84 -16.57 17.86 -11.31
CA ALA A 84 -17.57 18.65 -10.60
C ALA A 84 -17.13 18.91 -9.16
N ALA A 85 -17.62 20.01 -8.59
CA ALA A 85 -17.41 20.33 -7.18
C ALA A 85 -18.31 19.43 -6.31
N GLY A 86 -17.68 18.59 -5.48
CA GLY A 86 -18.35 17.77 -4.48
C GLY A 86 -18.42 18.45 -3.11
N LYS A 87 -18.24 17.65 -2.05
CA LYS A 87 -18.20 18.13 -0.65
C LYS A 87 -17.17 19.25 -0.46
N GLU A 88 -17.55 20.33 0.21
CA GLU A 88 -16.63 21.43 0.56
C GLU A 88 -15.64 21.02 1.67
N PHE A 89 -14.42 21.54 1.59
CA PHE A 89 -13.32 21.35 2.54
C PHE A 89 -12.85 22.70 3.11
N PRO A 90 -12.22 22.69 4.31
CA PRO A 90 -11.72 23.91 4.94
C PRO A 90 -10.45 24.48 4.28
N GLY A 91 -9.87 23.78 3.32
CA GLY A 91 -8.66 24.16 2.60
C GLY A 91 -8.03 22.98 1.87
N ARG A 92 -6.87 23.21 1.26
CA ARG A 92 -6.10 22.18 0.55
C ARG A 92 -4.60 22.39 0.69
N TRP A 93 -3.86 21.31 0.54
CA TRP A 93 -2.43 21.32 0.25
C TRP A 93 -2.24 21.46 -1.26
N THR A 94 -1.52 22.50 -1.69
CA THR A 94 -1.27 22.78 -3.11
C THR A 94 0.10 23.45 -3.32
N ALA A 95 0.59 23.43 -4.55
CA ALA A 95 1.78 24.16 -4.96
C ALA A 95 1.69 24.48 -6.45
N ASP A 96 2.34 25.57 -6.87
CA ASP A 96 2.42 25.94 -8.28
C ASP A 96 2.93 24.76 -9.12
N VAL A 97 2.34 24.61 -10.31
CA VAL A 97 2.62 23.55 -11.32
C VAL A 97 2.47 22.09 -10.86
N ALA A 98 2.28 21.81 -9.57
CA ALA A 98 2.17 20.46 -9.01
C ALA A 98 1.03 19.63 -9.62
N PHE A 99 -0.03 20.30 -10.09
CA PHE A 99 -1.24 19.68 -10.60
C PHE A 99 -1.59 20.11 -12.04
N ALA A 100 -0.60 20.64 -12.79
CA ALA A 100 -0.81 21.20 -14.12
C ALA A 100 -1.26 20.19 -15.19
N ASN A 101 -1.14 18.89 -14.92
CA ASN A 101 -1.62 17.82 -15.80
C ASN A 101 -2.79 17.02 -15.19
N GLU A 102 -3.26 17.44 -14.01
CA GLU A 102 -4.26 16.71 -13.25
C GLU A 102 -5.65 17.33 -13.41
N ASN A 103 -6.66 16.54 -13.06
CA ASN A 103 -8.05 16.99 -13.00
C ASN A 103 -8.50 17.40 -11.59
N TYR A 104 -7.52 17.78 -10.77
CA TYR A 104 -7.65 18.31 -9.42
C TYR A 104 -6.54 19.33 -9.19
N ASP A 105 -6.65 20.14 -8.14
CA ASP A 105 -5.78 21.31 -7.88
C ASP A 105 -5.08 21.31 -6.51
N GLY A 106 -5.13 20.16 -5.84
CA GLY A 106 -4.54 19.96 -4.54
C GLY A 106 -5.10 18.73 -3.84
N PHE A 107 -4.71 18.59 -2.58
CA PHE A 107 -5.21 17.54 -1.70
C PHE A 107 -5.81 18.12 -0.42
N TYR A 108 -6.99 17.64 -0.06
CA TYR A 108 -7.43 17.68 1.32
C TYR A 108 -6.97 16.38 1.98
N ILE A 109 -6.08 16.50 2.97
CA ILE A 109 -5.64 15.35 3.76
C ILE A 109 -6.60 15.20 4.94
N GLU A 110 -7.48 14.20 4.87
CA GLU A 110 -8.33 13.83 5.98
C GLU A 110 -7.55 12.88 6.90
N ALA A 111 -6.96 13.44 7.96
CA ALA A 111 -6.37 12.67 9.05
C ALA A 111 -7.25 12.81 10.30
N GLN A 112 -7.85 11.75 10.82
CA GLN A 112 -8.74 11.81 11.99
C GLN A 112 -8.89 10.46 12.67
N ALA A 113 -9.57 10.42 13.83
CA ALA A 113 -9.94 9.15 14.45
C ALA A 113 -10.76 8.27 13.48
N ALA A 114 -10.36 7.01 13.30
CA ALA A 114 -10.96 6.11 12.32
C ALA A 114 -12.44 5.81 12.63
N ASN A 115 -12.80 5.77 13.92
CA ASN A 115 -14.17 5.77 14.42
C ASN A 115 -14.16 6.13 15.92
N GLU A 116 -15.33 6.11 16.56
CA GLU A 116 -15.50 6.45 17.98
C GLU A 116 -15.07 5.33 18.95
N PHE A 117 -14.84 4.11 18.46
CA PHE A 117 -14.57 2.93 19.28
C PHE A 117 -13.08 2.64 19.46
N VAL A 118 -12.23 3.13 18.55
CA VAL A 118 -10.78 2.93 18.60
C VAL A 118 -10.02 4.23 18.36
N PRO A 119 -8.89 4.46 19.05
CA PRO A 119 -8.08 5.66 18.86
C PRO A 119 -7.11 5.49 17.67
N TRP A 120 -7.54 4.86 16.58
CA TRP A 120 -6.72 4.66 15.37
C TRP A 120 -6.83 5.89 14.47
N ILE A 121 -5.80 6.21 13.69
CA ILE A 121 -5.82 7.36 12.79
C ILE A 121 -6.09 6.88 11.37
N MET A 122 -7.23 7.29 10.80
CA MET A 122 -7.47 7.22 9.36
C MET A 122 -6.73 8.40 8.71
N LEU A 123 -6.07 8.14 7.59
CA LEU A 123 -5.44 9.11 6.70
C LEU A 123 -5.94 8.86 5.27
N ASP A 124 -6.46 9.88 4.61
CA ASP A 124 -6.95 9.81 3.24
C ASP A 124 -6.59 11.10 2.48
N ALA A 125 -5.93 10.94 1.33
CA ALA A 125 -5.61 12.05 0.43
C ALA A 125 -6.72 12.22 -0.61
N LYS A 126 -7.59 13.20 -0.40
CA LYS A 126 -8.71 13.48 -1.30
C LYS A 126 -8.35 14.56 -2.32
N PRO A 127 -8.55 14.34 -3.63
CA PRO A 127 -8.27 15.35 -4.64
C PRO A 127 -9.26 16.53 -4.49
N THR A 128 -8.78 17.75 -4.69
CA THR A 128 -9.61 18.96 -4.58
C THR A 128 -9.88 19.61 -5.93
N TYR A 129 -11.04 20.27 -6.03
CA TYR A 129 -11.42 21.13 -7.14
C TYR A 129 -11.96 22.43 -6.58
N SER A 130 -11.29 23.52 -6.92
CA SER A 130 -11.41 24.80 -6.23
C SER A 130 -11.64 25.97 -7.20
N PRO A 131 -12.61 25.90 -8.12
CA PRO A 131 -12.91 27.03 -9.00
C PRO A 131 -13.45 28.20 -8.17
N GLY A 132 -12.74 29.33 -8.16
CA GLY A 132 -13.11 30.50 -7.38
C GLY A 132 -12.64 30.39 -5.92
N ASN A 133 -13.48 30.76 -4.95
CA ASN A 133 -13.04 30.91 -3.56
C ASN A 133 -13.18 29.65 -2.70
N LYS A 134 -13.97 28.66 -3.15
CA LYS A 134 -14.25 27.45 -2.38
C LYS A 134 -13.25 26.35 -2.69
N VAL A 135 -12.94 25.52 -1.70
CA VAL A 135 -12.23 24.26 -1.91
C VAL A 135 -13.24 23.13 -1.77
N SER A 136 -13.37 22.29 -2.78
CA SER A 136 -14.28 21.15 -2.78
C SER A 136 -13.57 19.86 -3.16
N LEU A 137 -14.19 18.71 -2.91
CA LEU A 137 -13.80 17.44 -3.50
C LEU A 137 -13.83 17.56 -5.04
N ALA A 138 -12.74 17.20 -5.71
CA ALA A 138 -12.76 16.95 -7.15
C ALA A 138 -13.52 15.65 -7.39
N ALA A 139 -14.77 15.76 -7.80
CA ALA A 139 -15.65 14.62 -8.03
C ALA A 139 -15.92 14.44 -9.52
N LEU A 140 -16.39 13.26 -9.90
CA LEU A 140 -16.87 13.01 -11.26
C LEU A 140 -18.14 13.83 -11.53
N SER A 141 -18.27 14.37 -12.74
CA SER A 141 -19.51 15.07 -13.18
C SER A 141 -20.76 14.19 -13.11
N THR A 142 -20.60 12.88 -13.17
CA THR A 142 -21.69 11.88 -13.04
C THR A 142 -22.01 11.50 -11.60
N SER A 143 -21.16 11.87 -10.63
CA SER A 143 -21.34 11.57 -9.21
C SER A 143 -20.51 12.51 -8.34
N THR A 144 -21.18 13.45 -7.68
CA THR A 144 -20.55 14.45 -6.80
C THR A 144 -19.92 13.87 -5.52
N THR A 145 -20.08 12.57 -5.29
CA THR A 145 -19.50 11.83 -4.16
C THR A 145 -18.36 10.92 -4.57
N THR A 146 -18.17 10.65 -5.86
CA THR A 146 -17.10 9.80 -6.37
C THR A 146 -15.93 10.68 -6.77
N PRO A 147 -14.76 10.57 -6.11
CA PRO A 147 -13.62 11.41 -6.46
C PRO A 147 -13.09 11.07 -7.87
N VAL A 148 -12.46 12.06 -8.50
CA VAL A 148 -11.59 11.80 -9.66
C VAL A 148 -10.41 10.90 -9.26
N ASN A 149 -9.83 10.21 -10.23
CA ASN A 149 -8.67 9.36 -9.97
C ASN A 149 -7.45 10.20 -9.61
N LEU A 150 -6.76 9.83 -8.53
CA LEU A 150 -5.41 10.31 -8.25
C LEU A 150 -4.43 9.82 -9.32
N ASN A 151 -3.37 10.59 -9.57
CA ASN A 151 -2.26 10.17 -10.42
C ASN A 151 -1.49 9.01 -9.76
N SER A 152 -1.51 7.83 -10.38
CA SER A 152 -0.80 6.64 -9.90
C SER A 152 0.71 6.68 -10.09
N ASP A 153 1.22 7.60 -10.91
CA ASP A 153 2.64 7.72 -11.26
C ASP A 153 3.37 8.77 -10.40
N ALA A 154 2.65 9.41 -9.47
CA ALA A 154 3.20 10.36 -8.52
C ALA A 154 3.08 9.80 -7.09
N ALA A 155 4.20 9.69 -6.39
CA ALA A 155 4.18 9.30 -4.98
C ALA A 155 3.62 10.46 -4.14
N ILE A 156 2.75 10.14 -3.18
CA ILE A 156 2.27 11.08 -2.17
C ILE A 156 3.02 10.80 -0.88
N SER A 157 3.59 11.84 -0.27
CA SER A 157 4.10 11.77 1.11
C SER A 157 3.27 12.65 2.04
N VAL A 158 2.89 12.09 3.18
CA VAL A 158 2.18 12.79 4.26
C VAL A 158 2.93 12.56 5.57
N LYS A 159 3.30 13.65 6.22
CA LYS A 159 3.97 13.64 7.53
C LYS A 159 3.04 14.20 8.60
N LEU A 160 2.90 13.49 9.71
CA LEU A 160 2.06 13.84 10.84
C LEU A 160 2.92 14.03 12.10
N ARG A 161 2.58 15.01 12.93
CA ARG A 161 2.89 14.98 14.36
C ARG A 161 1.85 14.12 15.05
N ILE A 162 2.31 13.18 15.87
CA ILE A 162 1.46 12.15 16.48
C ILE A 162 1.63 12.02 17.99
N SER A 163 2.30 12.98 18.64
CA SER A 163 2.40 13.08 20.10
C SER A 163 2.73 11.74 20.80
N ASP A 164 1.79 11.22 21.60
CA ASP A 164 1.85 10.01 22.43
C ASP A 164 1.37 8.75 21.70
N PHE A 165 0.93 8.87 20.45
CA PHE A 165 0.57 7.73 19.62
C PHE A 165 1.83 6.95 19.23
N LYS A 166 1.93 5.69 19.69
CA LYS A 166 3.02 4.80 19.29
C LYS A 166 2.52 3.94 18.14
N VAL A 167 2.97 4.22 16.91
CA VAL A 167 2.57 3.42 15.74
C VAL A 167 3.00 1.96 15.95
N GLY A 168 2.09 1.02 15.72
CA GLY A 168 2.36 -0.41 15.72
C GLY A 168 2.44 -0.96 14.30
N VAL A 169 1.42 -0.67 13.50
CA VAL A 169 1.38 -0.99 12.06
C VAL A 169 0.58 0.06 11.32
N THR A 170 0.92 0.27 10.05
CA THR A 170 0.08 1.00 9.11
C THR A 170 -0.44 0.04 8.07
N TYR A 171 -1.74 0.06 7.80
CA TYR A 171 -2.30 -0.70 6.69
C TYR A 171 -3.15 0.19 5.77
N GLY A 172 -3.23 -0.12 4.48
CA GLY A 172 -3.95 0.79 3.59
C GLY A 172 -4.00 0.45 2.11
N ILE A 173 -4.37 1.48 1.36
CA ILE A 173 -4.53 1.55 -0.09
C ILE A 173 -3.40 2.40 -0.64
N ALA A 174 -2.23 1.79 -0.81
CA ALA A 174 -1.10 2.33 -1.55
C ALA A 174 -0.19 1.16 -1.96
N THR A 175 0.58 1.35 -3.03
CA THR A 175 1.67 0.45 -3.40
C THR A 175 3.00 1.17 -3.22
N GLU A 176 4.08 0.38 -3.12
CA GLU A 176 5.44 0.92 -2.93
C GLU A 176 5.54 1.87 -1.73
N ALA A 177 4.68 1.64 -0.74
CA ALA A 177 4.56 2.52 0.41
C ALA A 177 5.55 2.15 1.52
N THR A 178 6.19 3.18 2.07
CA THR A 178 7.07 3.09 3.23
C THR A 178 6.53 3.97 4.34
N VAL A 179 6.66 3.50 5.58
CA VAL A 179 6.32 4.26 6.77
C VAL A 179 7.52 4.46 7.68
N ASP A 180 7.78 5.70 8.08
CA ASP A 180 8.81 6.04 9.06
C ASP A 180 8.18 6.64 10.32
N VAL A 181 8.82 6.39 11.45
CA VAL A 181 8.40 6.84 12.78
C VAL A 181 9.65 7.26 13.54
N GLN A 182 9.73 8.55 13.87
CA GLN A 182 10.89 9.12 14.58
C GLN A 182 10.43 10.29 15.46
N ALA A 183 10.75 10.25 16.75
CA ALA A 183 10.56 11.37 17.68
C ALA A 183 9.15 12.03 17.62
N GLY A 184 8.08 11.22 17.64
CA GLY A 184 6.70 11.72 17.60
C GLY A 184 6.23 12.21 16.23
N LEU A 185 7.03 11.97 15.17
CA LEU A 185 6.67 12.18 13.78
C LEU A 185 6.42 10.83 13.11
N PHE A 186 5.33 10.76 12.35
CA PHE A 186 5.04 9.69 11.42
C PHE A 186 5.11 10.23 10.00
N GLU A 187 5.65 9.44 9.07
CA GLU A 187 5.62 9.76 7.64
C GLU A 187 5.23 8.52 6.86
N ILE A 188 4.27 8.65 5.96
CA ILE A 188 3.97 7.65 4.93
C ILE A 188 4.28 8.26 3.57
N THR A 189 4.97 7.49 2.73
CA THR A 189 5.18 7.80 1.31
C THR A 189 4.79 6.60 0.49
N GLY A 190 4.01 6.76 -0.58
CA GLY A 190 3.65 5.67 -1.49
C GLY A 190 2.85 6.14 -2.69
N TYR A 191 2.43 5.21 -3.54
CA TYR A 191 1.70 5.52 -4.77
C TYR A 191 0.22 5.17 -4.63
N PRO A 192 -0.69 6.06 -5.11
CA PRO A 192 -2.11 5.75 -5.20
C PRO A 192 -2.37 4.51 -6.04
N VAL A 193 -3.40 3.74 -5.68
CA VAL A 193 -3.75 2.50 -6.40
C VAL A 193 -5.22 2.44 -6.77
N LYS A 194 -5.49 1.78 -7.90
CA LYS A 194 -6.85 1.57 -8.42
C LYS A 194 -7.60 0.53 -7.60
N VAL A 195 -8.68 0.96 -6.96
CA VAL A 195 -9.51 0.14 -6.07
C VAL A 195 -10.88 -0.15 -6.69
N PRO A 196 -11.32 -1.41 -6.69
CA PRO A 196 -12.71 -1.75 -6.98
C PRO A 196 -13.63 -1.39 -5.81
N GLN A 197 -14.52 -0.41 -6.04
CA GLN A 197 -15.44 0.08 -5.02
C GLN A 197 -16.66 -0.84 -4.87
N ALA A 198 -16.95 -1.28 -3.66
CA ALA A 198 -18.19 -1.99 -3.35
C ALA A 198 -19.34 -1.00 -3.11
N LYS A 199 -20.58 -1.36 -3.49
CA LYS A 199 -21.79 -0.58 -3.11
C LYS A 199 -22.22 -0.91 -1.69
N SER A 200 -22.02 -2.16 -1.30
CA SER A 200 -22.33 -2.67 0.04
C SER A 200 -21.38 -3.80 0.42
N THR A 201 -21.38 -4.19 1.69
CA THR A 201 -20.59 -5.33 2.18
C THR A 201 -20.94 -6.66 1.52
N LYS A 202 -22.13 -6.79 0.92
CA LYS A 202 -22.54 -7.99 0.16
C LYS A 202 -21.72 -8.19 -1.11
N ASP A 203 -21.28 -7.10 -1.74
CA ASP A 203 -20.47 -7.17 -2.96
C ASP A 203 -19.06 -7.70 -2.66
N CYS A 204 -18.63 -7.67 -1.41
CA CYS A 204 -17.31 -8.07 -0.97
C CYS A 204 -17.17 -9.58 -0.70
N THR A 205 -18.20 -10.37 -1.03
CA THR A 205 -18.26 -11.81 -0.72
C THR A 205 -18.81 -12.58 -1.91
N GLY A 206 -18.28 -13.79 -2.13
CA GLY A 206 -18.73 -14.64 -3.23
C GLY A 206 -18.39 -14.06 -4.62
N THR A 207 -18.84 -14.75 -5.66
CA THR A 207 -18.42 -14.47 -7.04
C THR A 207 -19.31 -13.46 -7.78
N ALA A 208 -20.44 -13.07 -7.20
CA ALA A 208 -21.44 -12.22 -7.85
C ALA A 208 -21.23 -10.72 -7.64
N GLY A 209 -20.33 -10.31 -6.74
CA GLY A 209 -20.12 -8.90 -6.40
C GLY A 209 -19.63 -8.07 -7.59
N VAL A 210 -20.31 -6.97 -7.89
CA VAL A 210 -19.97 -6.04 -8.99
C VAL A 210 -19.55 -4.69 -8.41
N SER A 211 -18.43 -4.17 -8.88
CA SER A 211 -17.91 -2.87 -8.46
C SER A 211 -18.82 -1.73 -8.90
N SER A 212 -19.05 -0.73 -8.06
CA SER A 212 -19.72 0.51 -8.48
C SER A 212 -18.85 1.38 -9.37
N ALA A 213 -17.56 1.42 -9.08
CA ALA A 213 -16.57 2.23 -9.76
C ALA A 213 -15.18 1.61 -9.56
N LEU A 214 -14.23 2.03 -10.38
CA LEU A 214 -12.80 1.81 -10.14
C LEU A 214 -12.18 3.17 -9.88
N VAL A 215 -11.66 3.37 -8.67
CA VAL A 215 -11.16 4.67 -8.21
C VAL A 215 -9.74 4.53 -7.72
N THR A 216 -8.84 5.37 -8.22
CA THR A 216 -7.44 5.44 -7.81
C THR A 216 -7.32 6.33 -6.58
N GLN A 217 -6.91 5.74 -5.47
CA GLN A 217 -7.00 6.34 -4.13
C GLN A 217 -5.69 6.13 -3.36
N PHE A 218 -5.48 6.96 -2.33
CA PHE A 218 -4.39 6.85 -1.38
C PHE A 218 -4.96 7.00 0.03
N GLN A 219 -5.02 5.88 0.75
CA GLN A 219 -5.62 5.83 2.08
C GLN A 219 -4.77 4.93 2.98
N SER A 220 -4.71 5.22 4.27
CA SER A 220 -4.08 4.36 5.27
C SER A 220 -4.75 4.51 6.62
N ILE A 221 -4.65 3.46 7.44
CA ILE A 221 -5.01 3.45 8.84
C ILE A 221 -3.75 3.17 9.63
N LEU A 222 -3.41 4.09 10.53
CA LEU A 222 -2.36 3.94 11.51
C LEU A 222 -2.99 3.29 12.74
N VAL A 223 -2.43 2.16 13.14
CA VAL A 223 -2.86 1.39 14.29
C VAL A 223 -1.80 1.54 15.36
N PRO A 224 -2.18 1.99 16.57
CA PRO A 224 -1.23 2.14 17.66
C PRO A 224 -0.81 0.78 18.24
N SER A 225 0.36 0.74 18.87
CA SER A 225 0.84 -0.35 19.70
C SER A 225 0.49 -0.16 21.18
N ASN A 226 0.23 1.08 21.60
CA ASN A 226 -0.22 1.44 22.94
C ASN A 226 -1.75 1.53 23.06
N ASP A 227 -2.48 0.65 22.37
CA ASP A 227 -3.94 0.48 22.45
C ASP A 227 -4.28 -0.99 22.68
N PRO A 228 -5.23 -1.35 23.55
CA PRO A 228 -5.60 -2.75 23.78
C PRO A 228 -6.09 -3.48 22.53
N LEU A 229 -6.68 -2.77 21.57
CA LEU A 229 -7.09 -3.31 20.28
C LEU A 229 -6.04 -3.06 19.17
N GLY A 230 -4.90 -2.49 19.54
CA GLY A 230 -3.81 -2.14 18.65
C GLY A 230 -3.06 -3.34 18.09
N PHE A 231 -2.00 -3.05 17.33
CA PHE A 231 -1.08 -4.06 16.84
C PHE A 231 0.27 -3.88 17.51
N SER A 232 0.72 -4.89 18.23
CA SER A 232 2.03 -4.89 18.86
C SER A 232 2.66 -6.27 18.81
N PHE A 233 3.98 -6.27 18.80
CA PHE A 233 4.81 -7.44 18.98
C PHE A 233 6.10 -6.98 19.69
N GLU A 234 6.77 -7.90 20.38
CA GLU A 234 8.00 -7.60 21.10
C GLU A 234 9.08 -7.07 20.15
N GLY A 235 9.72 -5.96 20.50
CA GLY A 235 10.75 -5.32 19.67
C GLY A 235 10.23 -4.50 18.48
N GLY A 236 8.90 -4.36 18.34
CA GLY A 236 8.31 -3.57 17.25
C GLY A 236 8.63 -2.08 17.33
N SER A 237 9.08 -1.53 16.19
CA SER A 237 9.42 -0.12 15.99
C SER A 237 8.30 0.71 15.33
N GLY A 238 7.23 0.05 14.89
CA GLY A 238 6.10 0.70 14.22
C GLY A 238 6.30 0.96 12.72
N LYS A 239 7.44 0.54 12.14
CA LYS A 239 7.82 0.82 10.75
C LYS A 239 7.39 -0.29 9.79
N VAL A 240 6.18 -0.80 10.02
CA VAL A 240 5.52 -1.86 9.25
C VAL A 240 4.37 -1.27 8.45
N TYR A 241 4.42 -1.43 7.13
CA TYR A 241 3.32 -1.14 6.22
C TYR A 241 2.82 -2.43 5.58
N VAL A 242 1.49 -2.61 5.48
CA VAL A 242 0.86 -3.65 4.66
C VAL A 242 -0.31 -3.05 3.87
N GLY A 243 -0.32 -3.17 2.56
CA GLY A 243 -1.35 -2.59 1.69
C GLY A 243 -1.91 -3.55 0.66
N SER A 244 -3.07 -3.19 0.14
CA SER A 244 -3.78 -3.87 -0.95
C SER A 244 -4.59 -2.86 -1.75
N ASN A 245 -5.19 -3.27 -2.86
CA ASN A 245 -6.27 -2.55 -3.52
C ASN A 245 -7.67 -3.10 -3.18
N GLY A 246 -7.78 -4.03 -2.22
CA GLY A 246 -9.06 -4.48 -1.69
C GLY A 246 -9.45 -3.67 -0.45
N LEU A 247 -10.51 -2.86 -0.54
CA LEU A 247 -10.98 -2.07 0.62
C LEU A 247 -11.94 -2.85 1.54
N CYS A 248 -12.61 -3.87 1.03
CA CYS A 248 -13.51 -4.65 1.86
C CYS A 248 -12.71 -5.52 2.83
N LYS A 249 -13.18 -5.68 4.07
CA LYS A 249 -12.52 -6.53 5.09
C LYS A 249 -11.01 -6.25 5.24
N LEU A 250 -10.56 -5.07 4.83
CA LEU A 250 -9.18 -4.65 4.96
C LEU A 250 -8.89 -4.49 6.44
N SER A 251 -8.08 -5.37 7.00
CA SER A 251 -7.87 -5.44 8.45
C SER A 251 -6.43 -5.16 8.81
N THR A 252 -6.15 -5.04 10.11
CA THR A 252 -4.79 -5.18 10.61
C THR A 252 -4.23 -6.56 10.25
N PRO A 253 -2.91 -6.71 10.08
CA PRO A 253 -2.31 -8.02 10.04
C PRO A 253 -2.44 -8.71 11.40
N VAL A 254 -2.45 -10.05 11.39
CA VAL A 254 -2.47 -10.87 12.60
C VAL A 254 -1.13 -11.58 12.73
N TRP A 255 -0.45 -11.33 13.85
CA TRP A 255 0.81 -11.99 14.20
C TRP A 255 0.56 -13.24 15.03
N ASN A 256 1.13 -14.37 14.62
CA ASN A 256 1.19 -15.59 15.39
C ASN A 256 2.64 -15.89 15.79
N SER A 257 2.94 -15.72 17.07
CA SER A 257 4.29 -15.93 17.61
C SER A 257 4.73 -17.39 17.61
N THR A 258 3.79 -18.34 17.70
CA THR A 258 4.05 -19.78 17.69
C THR A 258 4.46 -20.27 16.31
N THR A 259 3.72 -19.88 15.27
CA THR A 259 4.01 -20.27 13.88
C THR A 259 4.93 -19.29 13.16
N LYS A 260 5.33 -18.21 13.85
CA LYS A 260 6.12 -17.09 13.28
C LYS A 260 5.53 -16.61 11.95
N SER A 261 4.21 -16.44 11.93
CA SER A 261 3.47 -16.08 10.73
C SER A 261 2.70 -14.77 10.89
N LEU A 262 2.76 -13.95 9.85
CA LEU A 262 2.00 -12.72 9.71
C LEU A 262 0.96 -12.93 8.62
N SER A 263 -0.32 -12.85 8.98
CA SER A 263 -1.42 -13.03 8.03
C SER A 263 -2.19 -11.73 7.82
N TYR A 264 -2.70 -11.54 6.60
CA TYR A 264 -3.38 -10.31 6.21
C TYR A 264 -4.53 -10.59 5.23
N LYS A 265 -5.60 -9.82 5.37
CA LYS A 265 -6.84 -9.99 4.60
C LYS A 265 -7.25 -8.66 3.99
N ALA A 266 -7.66 -8.74 2.74
CA ALA A 266 -8.30 -7.70 1.97
C ALA A 266 -9.27 -8.36 1.01
N SER A 267 -10.37 -7.69 0.72
CA SER A 267 -11.42 -8.18 -0.16
C SER A 267 -11.90 -7.06 -1.08
N ALA A 268 -12.54 -7.43 -2.18
CA ALA A 268 -13.21 -6.49 -3.09
C ALA A 268 -14.29 -7.23 -3.90
N PRO A 269 -15.15 -6.53 -4.63
CA PRO A 269 -16.03 -7.16 -5.61
C PRO A 269 -15.24 -7.98 -6.64
N ARG A 270 -15.76 -9.17 -6.97
CA ARG A 270 -15.15 -10.07 -7.98
C ARG A 270 -15.10 -9.40 -9.36
N LEU A 271 -16.17 -8.70 -9.73
CA LEU A 271 -16.36 -8.16 -11.07
C LEU A 271 -16.19 -6.64 -11.08
N ALA A 272 -15.58 -6.14 -12.15
CA ALA A 272 -15.47 -4.72 -12.47
C ALA A 272 -16.87 -4.14 -12.82
N PRO A 273 -17.00 -2.80 -13.01
CA PRO A 273 -18.30 -2.18 -13.29
C PRO A 273 -19.02 -2.67 -14.55
N ASP A 274 -18.31 -3.33 -15.47
CA ASP A 274 -18.89 -3.96 -16.66
C ASP A 274 -19.62 -5.29 -16.36
N GLY A 275 -19.53 -5.79 -15.13
CA GLY A 275 -20.11 -7.06 -14.70
C GLY A 275 -19.46 -8.29 -15.34
N LYS A 276 -18.28 -8.16 -15.95
CA LYS A 276 -17.62 -9.23 -16.71
C LYS A 276 -16.15 -9.37 -16.39
N THR A 277 -15.42 -8.27 -16.34
CA THR A 277 -13.98 -8.28 -16.09
C THR A 277 -13.72 -8.65 -14.64
N VAL A 278 -12.87 -9.64 -14.39
CA VAL A 278 -12.48 -10.03 -13.03
C VAL A 278 -11.48 -9.01 -12.47
N ASN A 279 -11.78 -8.49 -11.29
CA ASN A 279 -10.84 -7.65 -10.57
C ASN A 279 -9.70 -8.50 -9.98
N THR A 280 -8.49 -8.10 -10.29
CA THR A 280 -7.28 -8.65 -9.68
C THR A 280 -6.77 -7.72 -8.59
N GLY A 281 -6.03 -8.29 -7.65
CA GLY A 281 -5.47 -7.55 -6.55
C GLY A 281 -3.99 -7.76 -6.32
N PHE A 282 -3.50 -7.00 -5.35
CA PHE A 282 -2.14 -7.09 -4.87
C PHE A 282 -2.08 -7.08 -3.34
N TYR A 283 -0.98 -7.58 -2.82
CA TYR A 283 -0.48 -7.25 -1.49
C TYR A 283 0.91 -6.67 -1.58
N TYR A 284 1.16 -5.63 -0.81
CA TYR A 284 2.44 -4.97 -0.70
C TYR A 284 2.78 -4.78 0.76
N ALA A 285 3.96 -5.21 1.21
CA ALA A 285 4.42 -4.93 2.56
C ALA A 285 5.83 -4.35 2.56
N THR A 286 6.06 -3.36 3.42
CA THR A 286 7.41 -2.92 3.78
C THR A 286 7.60 -3.02 5.28
N ILE A 287 8.67 -3.71 5.67
CA ILE A 287 8.96 -4.04 7.05
C ILE A 287 10.39 -3.61 7.31
N SER A 288 10.60 -2.76 8.31
CA SER A 288 11.98 -2.36 8.67
C SER A 288 12.82 -3.57 9.06
N ALA A 289 14.13 -3.48 8.90
CA ALA A 289 15.03 -4.54 9.35
C ALA A 289 14.77 -4.88 10.82
N ALA A 290 14.71 -3.88 11.71
CA ALA A 290 14.44 -4.07 13.13
C ALA A 290 13.15 -4.86 13.38
N ASP A 291 12.04 -4.47 12.74
CA ASP A 291 10.76 -5.17 12.87
C ASP A 291 10.83 -6.61 12.34
N ALA A 292 11.52 -6.82 11.23
CA ALA A 292 11.66 -8.13 10.62
C ALA A 292 12.48 -9.10 11.47
N LEU A 293 13.61 -8.64 12.00
CA LEU A 293 14.44 -9.43 12.91
C LEU A 293 13.62 -9.79 14.16
N ALA A 294 12.82 -8.86 14.68
CA ALA A 294 11.95 -9.08 15.85
C ALA A 294 10.80 -10.08 15.57
N LEU A 295 10.12 -9.96 14.42
CA LEU A 295 9.05 -10.89 14.04
C LEU A 295 9.60 -12.32 13.86
N TRP A 296 10.58 -12.49 12.98
CA TRP A 296 11.00 -13.82 12.51
C TRP A 296 12.26 -14.36 13.17
N GLY A 297 12.89 -13.62 14.09
CA GLY A 297 14.11 -14.05 14.77
C GLY A 297 15.33 -14.13 13.84
N LEU A 298 15.28 -13.47 12.70
CA LEU A 298 16.41 -13.43 11.76
C LEU A 298 17.61 -12.72 12.41
N THR A 299 18.83 -13.09 12.02
CA THR A 299 20.06 -12.41 12.48
C THR A 299 20.52 -11.35 11.50
N LYS A 300 20.25 -11.54 10.21
CA LYS A 300 20.52 -10.60 9.12
C LYS A 300 19.24 -10.40 8.33
N VAL A 301 18.94 -9.16 7.94
CA VAL A 301 17.70 -8.85 7.22
C VAL A 301 17.72 -9.45 5.80
N GLU A 302 18.90 -9.56 5.20
CA GLU A 302 19.15 -10.11 3.87
C GLU A 302 18.68 -11.57 3.75
N ASP A 303 18.72 -12.33 4.84
CA ASP A 303 18.31 -13.74 4.87
C ASP A 303 16.81 -13.91 4.60
N ALA A 304 16.00 -12.86 4.82
CA ALA A 304 14.56 -12.87 4.61
C ALA A 304 14.15 -13.36 3.22
N VAL A 305 14.96 -13.08 2.19
CA VAL A 305 14.69 -13.51 0.81
C VAL A 305 14.61 -15.04 0.69
N SER A 306 15.41 -15.76 1.50
CA SER A 306 15.42 -17.23 1.56
C SER A 306 14.61 -17.80 2.72
N ALA A 307 14.49 -17.04 3.81
CA ALA A 307 13.87 -17.48 5.05
C ALA A 307 12.35 -17.33 5.03
N LEU A 308 11.78 -16.37 4.29
CA LEU A 308 10.35 -16.12 4.29
C LEU A 308 9.63 -16.88 3.18
N VAL A 309 8.54 -17.56 3.56
CA VAL A 309 7.59 -18.18 2.65
C VAL A 309 6.36 -17.28 2.53
N VAL A 310 6.07 -16.86 1.30
CA VAL A 310 4.88 -16.05 1.00
C VAL A 310 3.81 -16.94 0.36
N SER A 311 2.64 -17.02 0.99
CA SER A 311 1.51 -17.77 0.48
C SER A 311 0.27 -16.89 0.32
N VAL A 312 -0.52 -17.20 -0.69
CA VAL A 312 -1.82 -16.57 -0.94
C VAL A 312 -2.82 -17.70 -1.04
N ARG A 313 -3.94 -17.57 -0.33
CA ARG A 313 -5.04 -18.52 -0.39
C ARG A 313 -6.32 -17.78 -0.77
N THR A 314 -7.10 -18.37 -1.66
CA THR A 314 -8.46 -17.95 -2.01
C THR A 314 -9.43 -19.06 -1.63
N THR A 315 -10.65 -18.71 -1.23
CA THR A 315 -11.67 -19.65 -0.73
C THR A 315 -12.18 -20.63 -1.80
N GLU A 316 -12.12 -20.26 -3.09
CA GLU A 316 -12.30 -21.19 -4.21
C GLU A 316 -10.96 -21.90 -4.48
N GLY A 317 -10.81 -23.10 -3.92
CA GLY A 317 -9.90 -24.17 -4.36
C GLY A 317 -8.61 -23.76 -5.10
N GLY A 318 -7.64 -23.17 -4.39
CA GLY A 318 -6.25 -23.10 -4.83
C GLY A 318 -5.92 -21.92 -5.73
N SER A 319 -5.30 -20.87 -5.16
CA SER A 319 -4.69 -19.78 -5.93
C SER A 319 -3.71 -20.29 -6.96
N THR A 320 -3.74 -19.79 -8.21
CA THR A 320 -2.62 -20.05 -9.14
C THR A 320 -2.48 -19.01 -10.28
N ALA A 321 -2.24 -17.74 -9.95
CA ALA A 321 -1.48 -16.84 -10.83
C ALA A 321 -0.81 -15.66 -10.10
N ALA A 322 -0.71 -15.69 -8.76
CA ALA A 322 -0.10 -14.59 -8.05
C ALA A 322 1.42 -14.65 -8.16
N THR A 323 2.02 -13.63 -8.76
CA THR A 323 3.48 -13.44 -8.72
C THR A 323 3.86 -13.01 -7.32
N LYS A 324 4.94 -13.58 -6.76
CA LYS A 324 5.41 -13.29 -5.41
C LYS A 324 6.89 -12.94 -5.45
N ALA A 325 7.27 -11.91 -4.73
CA ALA A 325 8.66 -11.53 -4.56
C ALA A 325 8.92 -11.09 -3.12
N VAL A 326 10.08 -11.47 -2.60
CA VAL A 326 10.65 -10.96 -1.36
C VAL A 326 11.98 -10.34 -1.75
N ALA A 327 12.20 -9.09 -1.35
CA ALA A 327 13.44 -8.37 -1.60
C ALA A 327 13.85 -7.62 -0.34
N VAL A 328 15.13 -7.28 -0.25
CA VAL A 328 15.66 -6.40 0.78
C VAL A 328 16.27 -5.18 0.11
N LYS A 329 15.82 -3.98 0.49
CA LYS A 329 16.28 -2.72 -0.06
C LYS A 329 16.21 -1.64 1.01
N ASN A 330 17.26 -0.83 1.13
CA ASN A 330 17.32 0.31 2.06
C ASN A 330 16.98 -0.09 3.51
N GLY A 331 17.50 -1.23 3.98
CA GLY A 331 17.23 -1.72 5.34
C GLY A 331 15.77 -2.13 5.58
N ARG A 332 15.02 -2.47 4.53
CA ARG A 332 13.64 -2.95 4.60
C ARG A 332 13.47 -4.23 3.81
N ILE A 333 12.65 -5.13 4.35
CA ILE A 333 12.04 -6.20 3.57
C ILE A 333 10.89 -5.60 2.77
N ILE A 334 10.83 -5.92 1.49
CA ILE A 334 9.75 -5.61 0.56
C ILE A 334 9.12 -6.93 0.14
N ILE A 335 7.82 -7.07 0.36
CA ILE A 335 7.04 -8.23 -0.06
C ILE A 335 6.01 -7.76 -1.07
N GLN A 336 6.01 -8.39 -2.22
CA GLN A 336 5.16 -8.07 -3.35
C GLN A 336 4.39 -9.30 -3.79
N VAL A 337 3.08 -9.17 -3.87
CA VAL A 337 2.19 -10.21 -4.38
C VAL A 337 1.22 -9.55 -5.35
N PHE A 338 1.16 -10.02 -6.60
CA PHE A 338 0.31 -9.42 -7.63
C PHE A 338 -0.43 -10.47 -8.45
N GLY A 339 -1.67 -10.16 -8.83
CA GLY A 339 -2.41 -10.96 -9.82
C GLY A 339 -3.28 -12.07 -9.23
N PHE A 340 -3.52 -12.07 -7.92
CA PHE A 340 -4.62 -12.89 -7.39
C PHE A 340 -5.96 -12.29 -7.77
N GLU A 341 -7.00 -13.10 -7.79
CA GLU A 341 -8.36 -12.65 -8.02
C GLU A 341 -9.08 -12.40 -6.69
N PHE A 342 -9.93 -11.38 -6.67
CA PHE A 342 -10.91 -11.16 -5.61
C PHE A 342 -11.99 -12.28 -5.62
N PRO A 343 -12.85 -12.45 -4.60
CA PRO A 343 -13.18 -11.53 -3.50
C PRO A 343 -12.37 -11.69 -2.22
N ASP A 344 -11.86 -12.86 -1.86
CA ASP A 344 -11.36 -13.13 -0.50
C ASP A 344 -9.94 -13.74 -0.47
N PRO A 345 -8.92 -13.03 -0.97
CA PRO A 345 -7.53 -13.44 -0.86
C PRO A 345 -7.04 -13.30 0.59
N MET A 346 -6.23 -14.26 1.06
CA MET A 346 -5.52 -14.18 2.33
C MET A 346 -4.02 -14.34 2.09
N LEU A 347 -3.26 -13.34 2.51
CA LEU A 347 -1.80 -13.39 2.54
C LEU A 347 -1.33 -14.06 3.84
N ASP A 348 -0.33 -14.92 3.75
CA ASP A 348 0.43 -15.42 4.89
C ASP A 348 1.93 -15.32 4.57
N ILE A 349 2.68 -14.72 5.49
CA ILE A 349 4.14 -14.60 5.45
C ILE A 349 4.67 -15.35 6.67
N SER A 350 5.33 -16.47 6.45
CA SER A 350 5.84 -17.35 7.50
C SER A 350 7.34 -17.58 7.38
N LEU A 351 8.00 -17.88 8.49
CA LEU A 351 9.36 -18.40 8.45
C LEU A 351 9.34 -19.82 7.85
N ASN A 352 10.23 -20.09 6.91
CA ASN A 352 10.46 -21.42 6.36
C ASN A 352 10.92 -22.35 7.50
N PRO A 353 10.17 -23.43 7.82
CA PRO A 353 10.55 -24.33 8.90
C PRO A 353 11.91 -25.02 8.70
N SER A 354 12.41 -25.07 7.46
CA SER A 354 13.73 -25.63 7.13
C SER A 354 14.86 -24.60 7.16
N PHE A 355 14.58 -23.33 7.50
CA PHE A 355 15.60 -22.30 7.58
C PHE A 355 16.38 -22.41 8.90
N ASP A 356 17.69 -22.65 8.82
CA ASP A 356 18.58 -22.70 9.98
C ASP A 356 19.00 -21.29 10.40
N VAL A 357 18.23 -20.72 11.33
CA VAL A 357 18.49 -19.40 11.92
C VAL A 357 19.87 -19.33 12.61
N MET A 358 20.37 -20.47 13.13
CA MET A 358 21.62 -20.55 13.90
C MET A 358 22.86 -20.63 13.01
N ALA A 359 22.76 -21.21 11.80
CA ALA A 359 23.86 -21.20 10.83
C ALA A 359 24.20 -19.80 10.32
N SER A 360 23.21 -18.90 10.18
CA SER A 360 23.45 -17.50 9.76
C SER A 360 24.29 -16.69 10.76
N SER A 361 24.32 -17.10 12.04
CA SER A 361 25.16 -16.45 13.06
C SER A 361 26.67 -16.76 12.93
N LYS A 362 27.04 -17.89 12.31
CA LYS A 362 28.44 -18.35 12.21
C LYS A 362 29.27 -17.66 11.14
N SER A 363 28.66 -16.80 10.33
CA SER A 363 29.38 -16.05 9.27
C SER A 363 29.60 -14.57 9.63
N ALA A 364 29.54 -14.20 10.91
CA ALA A 364 29.73 -12.83 11.37
C ALA A 364 31.11 -12.54 11.99
N ASP A 365 31.99 -13.54 12.10
CA ASP A 365 33.41 -13.34 12.49
C ASP A 365 34.33 -13.51 11.29
N SER A 366 34.38 -12.51 10.42
CA SER A 366 35.60 -12.22 9.64
C SER A 366 35.62 -10.75 9.20
N ASN A 367 36.21 -9.93 10.06
CA ASN A 367 37.06 -8.79 9.72
C ASN A 367 36.40 -7.59 8.96
N MET A 368 35.82 -6.70 9.74
CA MET A 368 35.67 -5.29 9.36
C MET A 368 37.02 -4.59 9.56
N SER A 369 37.76 -4.37 8.48
CA SER A 369 38.79 -3.31 8.44
C SER A 369 38.74 -2.62 7.08
N ALA A 370 38.36 -1.36 7.11
CA ALA A 370 38.42 -0.46 5.98
C ALA A 370 39.88 -0.05 5.76
N THR A 371 40.50 -0.54 4.68
CA THR A 371 41.63 0.15 4.05
C THR A 371 41.61 -0.17 2.56
N GLY A 372 41.52 0.86 1.73
CA GLY A 372 41.58 0.74 0.29
C GLY A 372 42.95 0.22 -0.17
N THR A 373 42.95 -0.85 -0.95
CA THR A 373 44.05 -1.19 -1.84
C THR A 373 43.49 -1.85 -3.10
N VAL A 374 43.67 -1.16 -4.23
CA VAL A 374 43.51 -1.74 -5.56
C VAL A 374 44.67 -2.71 -5.78
N ARG A 375 44.39 -4.00 -6.00
CA ARG A 375 45.32 -4.92 -6.65
C ARG A 375 44.56 -5.92 -7.53
N THR A 376 45.07 -6.02 -8.75
CA THR A 376 44.60 -6.75 -9.91
C THR A 376 44.86 -8.26 -9.86
N THR A 377 43.96 -9.03 -10.51
CA THR A 377 44.07 -10.43 -11.03
C THR A 377 44.19 -11.56 -9.98
N ALA A 378 43.45 -12.68 -10.05
CA ALA A 378 43.16 -13.51 -11.22
C ALA A 378 41.73 -14.10 -11.30
N SER A 379 41.32 -14.37 -12.53
CA SER A 379 40.03 -14.84 -13.01
C SER A 379 39.61 -16.24 -12.50
N PRO A 380 38.36 -16.43 -12.03
CA PRO A 380 37.71 -17.74 -12.02
C PRO A 380 36.88 -17.94 -13.31
N LYS A 381 37.02 -19.13 -13.89
CA LYS A 381 36.42 -19.58 -15.15
C LYS A 381 34.87 -19.55 -15.11
N PRO A 382 34.18 -18.95 -16.10
CA PRO A 382 32.72 -18.84 -16.10
C PRO A 382 32.05 -20.18 -16.40
N LYS A 383 31.10 -20.59 -15.53
CA LYS A 383 30.13 -21.65 -15.84
C LYS A 383 29.04 -21.05 -16.73
N ALA A 384 29.05 -21.42 -18.00
CA ALA A 384 28.19 -20.86 -19.04
C ALA A 384 26.71 -21.06 -18.73
N THR A 385 25.98 -19.96 -18.52
CA THR A 385 24.54 -19.89 -18.70
C THR A 385 24.22 -20.11 -20.18
N PRO A 386 23.35 -21.07 -20.55
CA PRO A 386 23.13 -21.39 -21.95
C PRO A 386 22.37 -20.25 -22.65
N LYS A 387 23.03 -19.66 -23.66
CA LYS A 387 22.45 -18.59 -24.50
C LYS A 387 21.34 -19.17 -25.40
N PRO A 388 20.21 -18.45 -25.59
CA PRO A 388 19.22 -18.84 -26.57
C PRO A 388 19.80 -18.69 -27.99
N THR A 389 19.58 -19.70 -28.82
CA THR A 389 19.93 -19.71 -30.25
C THR A 389 18.66 -19.72 -31.09
N THR A 390 18.69 -19.11 -32.27
CA THR A 390 17.57 -19.11 -33.21
C THR A 390 17.86 -20.07 -34.36
N ILE A 391 16.98 -21.04 -34.61
CA ILE A 391 17.06 -21.92 -35.79
C ILE A 391 15.98 -21.55 -36.80
N SER A 392 16.24 -21.80 -38.08
CA SER A 392 15.23 -21.70 -39.13
C SER A 392 14.71 -23.09 -39.47
N CYS A 393 13.40 -23.24 -39.53
CA CYS A 393 12.68 -24.47 -39.76
C CYS A 393 11.83 -24.29 -41.03
N LEU A 394 11.93 -25.22 -41.97
CA LEU A 394 11.27 -25.16 -43.26
C LEU A 394 10.26 -26.30 -43.40
N LYS A 395 9.05 -25.99 -43.86
CA LYS A 395 8.04 -26.97 -44.30
C LYS A 395 7.53 -26.51 -45.65
N ALA A 396 7.79 -27.29 -46.70
CA ALA A 396 7.61 -26.85 -48.09
C ALA A 396 8.30 -25.49 -48.33
N ASN A 397 7.56 -24.45 -48.71
CA ASN A 397 8.07 -23.10 -48.97
C ASN A 397 7.90 -22.12 -47.79
N VAL A 398 7.46 -22.59 -46.61
CA VAL A 398 7.24 -21.75 -45.44
C VAL A 398 8.42 -21.84 -44.48
N LEU A 399 9.11 -20.72 -44.25
CA LEU A 399 10.24 -20.59 -43.33
C LEU A 399 9.76 -20.03 -41.97
N LYS A 400 10.08 -20.74 -40.88
CA LYS A 400 9.76 -20.34 -39.51
C LYS A 400 11.02 -20.29 -38.65
N LYS A 401 11.28 -19.17 -37.98
CA LYS A 401 12.39 -19.04 -37.03
C LYS A 401 11.93 -19.39 -35.62
N VAL A 402 12.73 -20.18 -34.90
CA VAL A 402 12.44 -20.63 -33.53
C VAL A 402 13.64 -20.33 -32.63
N THR A 403 13.44 -19.55 -31.57
CA THR A 403 14.48 -19.13 -30.62
C THR A 403 14.28 -19.82 -29.28
N GLY A 404 15.35 -20.38 -28.72
CA GLY A 404 15.31 -21.01 -27.41
C GLY A 404 16.67 -21.56 -26.98
N VAL A 405 16.77 -22.07 -25.76
CA VAL A 405 17.94 -22.82 -25.29
C VAL A 405 17.82 -24.24 -25.84
N LYS A 406 18.61 -24.57 -26.88
CA LYS A 406 18.46 -25.78 -27.72
C LYS A 406 17.08 -25.87 -28.41
N PRO A 407 16.76 -24.96 -29.35
CA PRO A 407 15.46 -24.98 -30.03
C PRO A 407 15.35 -26.19 -30.97
N THR A 408 14.14 -26.72 -31.13
CA THR A 408 13.79 -27.79 -32.08
C THR A 408 12.68 -27.33 -33.01
N CYS A 409 12.65 -27.88 -34.24
CA CYS A 409 11.62 -27.51 -35.20
C CYS A 409 10.27 -28.11 -34.83
N PRO A 410 9.15 -27.38 -34.99
CA PRO A 410 7.81 -27.90 -34.74
C PRO A 410 7.51 -29.11 -35.64
N ALA A 411 6.58 -29.95 -35.22
CA ALA A 411 6.19 -31.15 -35.96
C ALA A 411 5.86 -30.83 -37.44
N GLY A 412 6.52 -31.55 -38.35
CA GLY A 412 6.40 -31.37 -39.79
C GLY A 412 7.30 -30.30 -40.41
N TYR A 413 8.10 -29.56 -39.65
CA TYR A 413 9.16 -28.68 -40.17
C TYR A 413 10.53 -29.33 -39.99
N LYS A 414 11.40 -29.22 -40.99
CA LYS A 414 12.79 -29.67 -40.92
C LYS A 414 13.73 -28.48 -40.71
N LYS A 415 14.78 -28.65 -39.90
CA LYS A 415 15.78 -27.61 -39.70
C LYS A 415 16.47 -27.33 -41.03
N LYS A 416 16.50 -26.06 -41.42
CA LYS A 416 17.23 -25.58 -42.60
C LYS A 416 18.71 -25.39 -42.27
#